data_AF-A0A7S0CE24-F1
#
_entry.id   AF-A0A7S0CE24-F1
#
_cell.length_a   1.000
_cell.length_b   1.000
_cell.length_c   1.000
_cell.angle_alpha   90.00
_cell.angle_beta   90.00
_cell.angle_gamma   90.00
#
_symmetry.space_group_name_H-M   'P 1'
#
loop_
_entity.id
_entity.type
_entity.pdbx_description
1 polymer ?
#
loop_
_entity_poly.entity_id
_entity_poly.type
_entity_poly.pdbx_seq_one_letter_code
_entity_poly.pdbx_strand_id
1 'polypeptide(L)'
;MRVFALLSILSSLIASSSAFGVGSMSCSSFAGNTVAVQPSYDTYERSRGDLSMMRHRKKLAKLGKPADQRKALLRALTTEVIRHGRIKTTLIRAKAVRKHVDHMITLGKDGSLHSRRQALAWVYDKNLVHALFDAAPDRYGDREGGYCRVLRTMPRQGDNAKMAVIELV
;
A
#
# COMPACT_ATOMS: atom_id res chain seq x y z
N MET A 1 36.33 -51.30 -4.85
CA MET A 1 35.88 -52.43 -5.70
C MET A 1 34.69 -53.09 -5.03
N ARG A 2 33.67 -53.52 -5.81
CA ARG A 2 32.26 -53.81 -5.45
C ARG A 2 31.36 -52.59 -5.56
N VAL A 3 31.04 -52.10 -6.76
CA VAL A 3 30.31 -52.71 -7.90
C VAL A 3 28.84 -52.93 -7.55
N PHE A 4 27.99 -52.09 -8.16
CA PHE A 4 26.69 -52.41 -8.75
C PHE A 4 25.81 -53.43 -8.02
N ALA A 5 24.79 -52.94 -7.32
CA ALA A 5 23.50 -53.59 -7.21
C ALA A 5 22.49 -52.58 -6.68
N LEU A 6 21.23 -52.65 -7.15
CA LEU A 6 20.08 -51.79 -6.81
C LEU A 6 19.82 -50.60 -7.74
N LEU A 7 20.22 -50.71 -9.01
CA LEU A 7 19.65 -49.94 -10.13
C LEU A 7 18.96 -50.91 -11.09
N SER A 8 17.94 -51.63 -10.60
CA SER A 8 17.18 -52.58 -11.40
C SER A 8 16.00 -53.06 -10.57
N ILE A 9 14.84 -52.43 -10.74
CA ILE A 9 13.51 -53.02 -10.60
C ILE A 9 12.51 -51.92 -10.99
N LEU A 10 11.78 -52.15 -12.09
CA LEU A 10 10.51 -51.51 -12.46
C LEU A 10 10.54 -50.13 -13.13
N SER A 11 11.38 -49.99 -14.17
CA SER A 11 10.93 -49.36 -15.41
C SER A 11 10.51 -50.47 -16.37
N SER A 12 9.54 -50.21 -17.25
CA SER A 12 8.96 -51.08 -18.29
C SER A 12 7.84 -52.05 -17.86
N LEU A 13 6.59 -51.62 -18.06
CA LEU A 13 5.56 -52.49 -18.63
C LEU A 13 4.57 -51.67 -19.48
N ILE A 14 4.80 -51.76 -20.79
CA ILE A 14 3.80 -51.93 -21.86
C ILE A 14 2.86 -50.75 -22.17
N ALA A 15 3.25 -50.05 -23.24
CA ALA A 15 2.34 -49.47 -24.22
C ALA A 15 1.62 -50.56 -25.03
N SER A 16 0.31 -50.41 -25.29
CA SER A 16 -0.37 -50.66 -26.58
C SER A 16 -1.89 -50.79 -26.44
N SER A 17 -2.59 -50.52 -27.56
CA SER A 17 -4.03 -50.65 -27.85
C SER A 17 -4.86 -49.38 -27.63
N SER A 18 -4.95 -48.46 -28.60
CA SER A 18 -5.69 -48.50 -29.88
C SER A 18 -7.21 -48.32 -29.76
N ALA A 19 -7.66 -47.17 -30.27
CA ALA A 19 -8.86 -46.96 -31.09
C ALA A 19 -10.24 -47.30 -30.52
N PHE A 20 -10.99 -46.26 -30.13
CA PHE A 20 -12.44 -46.04 -30.34
C PHE A 20 -12.64 -44.53 -30.05
N GLY A 21 -13.37 -43.69 -30.78
CA GLY A 21 -14.36 -43.84 -31.81
C GLY A 21 -15.16 -42.53 -31.80
N VAL A 22 -15.28 -41.90 -32.96
CA VAL A 22 -16.02 -40.66 -33.29
C VAL A 22 -17.44 -40.58 -32.70
N GLY A 23 -17.85 -39.37 -32.32
CA GLY A 23 -19.21 -39.06 -31.90
C GLY A 23 -19.50 -37.56 -31.95
N SER A 24 -19.47 -36.97 -33.15
CA SER A 24 -20.00 -35.64 -33.44
C SER A 24 -21.52 -35.65 -33.27
N MET A 25 -22.03 -35.05 -32.20
CA MET A 25 -23.47 -34.83 -32.06
C MET A 25 -23.89 -33.67 -32.96
N SER A 26 -24.48 -34.03 -34.09
CA SER A 26 -25.28 -33.16 -34.95
C SER A 26 -26.50 -32.66 -34.18
N CYS A 27 -26.56 -31.37 -33.88
CA CYS A 27 -27.81 -30.71 -33.57
C CYS A 27 -28.56 -30.47 -34.88
N SER A 28 -29.73 -31.10 -34.98
CA SER A 28 -30.62 -31.08 -36.12
C SER A 28 -31.22 -29.70 -36.38
N SER A 29 -31.26 -29.37 -37.66
CA SER A 29 -32.00 -28.28 -38.29
C SER A 29 -33.48 -28.29 -37.88
N PHE A 30 -33.94 -27.20 -37.25
CA PHE A 30 -35.35 -26.84 -37.22
C PHE A 30 -35.52 -25.64 -38.16
N ALA A 31 -35.93 -25.94 -39.39
CA ALA A 31 -36.28 -24.95 -40.40
C ALA A 31 -37.58 -24.23 -40.00
N GLY A 32 -37.44 -23.07 -39.37
CA GLY A 32 -38.49 -22.09 -39.20
C GLY A 32 -38.08 -20.80 -39.90
N ASN A 33 -38.94 -20.31 -40.78
CA ASN A 33 -38.78 -19.12 -41.62
C ASN A 33 -38.22 -17.90 -40.84
N THR A 34 -36.94 -17.61 -40.99
CA THR A 34 -36.31 -16.40 -40.44
C THR A 34 -36.57 -15.24 -41.40
N VAL A 35 -37.57 -14.42 -41.09
CA VAL A 35 -37.61 -13.07 -41.65
C VAL A 35 -36.33 -12.38 -41.18
N ALA A 36 -35.39 -12.18 -42.09
CA ALA A 36 -34.20 -11.37 -41.87
C ALA A 36 -34.64 -9.91 -41.74
N VAL A 37 -35.19 -9.54 -40.59
CA VAL A 37 -35.26 -8.15 -40.18
C VAL A 37 -33.82 -7.77 -39.88
N GLN A 38 -33.15 -7.12 -40.84
CA GLN A 38 -31.94 -6.36 -40.57
C GLN A 38 -32.31 -5.40 -39.42
N PRO A 39 -31.79 -5.55 -38.20
CA PRO A 39 -31.83 -4.41 -37.31
C PRO A 39 -30.83 -3.45 -37.94
N SER A 40 -31.31 -2.37 -38.54
CA SER A 40 -30.51 -1.18 -38.71
C SER A 40 -30.20 -0.67 -37.31
N TYR A 41 -29.23 -1.29 -36.63
CA TYR A 41 -28.57 -0.66 -35.51
C TYR A 41 -27.76 0.47 -36.11
N ASP A 42 -28.45 1.60 -36.23
CA ASP A 42 -27.86 2.89 -36.49
C ASP A 42 -26.57 3.01 -35.70
N THR A 43 -25.53 3.35 -36.45
CA THR A 43 -24.20 3.72 -36.04
C THR A 43 -24.22 4.67 -34.85
N TYR A 44 -24.23 4.12 -33.64
CA TYR A 44 -23.86 4.83 -32.42
C TYR A 44 -22.35 4.68 -32.18
N GLU A 45 -21.55 5.15 -33.14
CA GLU A 45 -20.25 5.75 -32.83
C GLU A 45 -20.46 7.07 -32.07
N ARG A 46 -21.12 6.99 -30.91
CA ARG A 46 -21.12 8.12 -29.99
C ARG A 46 -19.82 8.01 -29.21
N SER A 47 -18.80 8.71 -29.72
CA SER A 47 -17.65 9.24 -29.00
C SER A 47 -17.78 8.98 -27.50
N ARG A 48 -17.28 7.83 -27.04
CA ARG A 48 -17.06 7.59 -25.62
C ARG A 48 -15.89 8.47 -25.27
N GLY A 49 -16.16 9.76 -25.10
CA GLY A 49 -15.30 10.65 -24.35
C GLY A 49 -15.02 9.93 -23.05
N ASP A 50 -13.78 9.49 -22.90
CA ASP A 50 -13.23 8.94 -21.67
C ASP A 50 -13.58 9.93 -20.57
N LEU A 51 -14.62 9.64 -19.77
CA LEU A 51 -15.03 10.44 -18.64
C LEU A 51 -13.91 10.30 -17.60
N SER A 52 -12.84 11.07 -17.81
CA SER A 52 -11.76 11.32 -16.86
C SER A 52 -12.37 12.07 -15.68
N MET A 53 -13.13 11.35 -14.83
CA MET A 53 -13.70 11.91 -13.64
C MET A 53 -12.55 12.06 -12.64
N MET A 54 -11.98 13.27 -12.60
CA MET A 54 -10.94 13.61 -11.65
C MET A 54 -11.45 13.32 -10.24
N ARG A 55 -10.80 12.40 -9.52
CA ARG A 55 -11.14 12.16 -8.12
C ARG A 55 -10.87 13.44 -7.30
N HIS A 56 -11.94 14.10 -6.86
CA HIS A 56 -11.95 15.32 -6.05
C HIS A 56 -11.56 15.05 -4.58
N ARG A 57 -11.17 16.10 -3.85
CA ARG A 57 -10.86 16.09 -2.39
C ARG A 57 -9.78 15.06 -1.96
N LYS A 58 -8.76 14.82 -2.78
CA LYS A 58 -7.61 13.97 -2.44
C LYS A 58 -6.73 14.63 -1.36
N LYS A 59 -6.91 14.25 -0.10
CA LYS A 59 -6.12 14.76 1.05
C LYS A 59 -4.83 13.98 1.32
N LEU A 60 -4.71 12.76 0.79
CA LEU A 60 -3.58 11.85 1.07
C LEU A 60 -2.44 12.06 0.07
N ALA A 61 -1.23 12.31 0.57
CA ALA A 61 -0.02 12.39 -0.25
C ALA A 61 0.44 11.00 -0.69
N LYS A 62 0.53 10.75 -2.00
CA LYS A 62 0.94 9.44 -2.55
C LYS A 62 2.44 9.15 -2.43
N LEU A 63 3.28 10.19 -2.31
CA LEU A 63 4.75 10.10 -2.18
C LEU A 63 5.47 9.28 -3.29
N GLY A 64 4.81 9.04 -4.42
CA GLY A 64 5.33 8.19 -5.50
C GLY A 64 5.51 6.71 -5.12
N LYS A 65 4.79 6.22 -4.09
CA LYS A 65 4.91 4.84 -3.59
C LYS A 65 3.55 4.13 -3.51
N PRO A 66 3.50 2.80 -3.69
CA PRO A 66 2.30 2.01 -3.42
C PRO A 66 1.89 2.10 -1.94
N ALA A 67 0.67 1.66 -1.61
CA ALA A 67 0.09 1.88 -0.28
C ALA A 67 0.92 1.28 0.85
N ASP A 68 1.43 0.07 0.67
CA ASP A 68 2.16 -0.67 1.72
C ASP A 68 3.51 -0.03 2.01
N GLN A 69 4.29 0.25 0.96
CA GLN A 69 5.58 0.93 1.08
C GLN A 69 5.43 2.34 1.66
N ARG A 70 4.35 3.06 1.30
CA ARG A 70 4.08 4.38 1.85
C ARG A 70 3.77 4.31 3.34
N LYS A 71 2.98 3.32 3.78
CA LYS A 71 2.68 3.09 5.20
C LYS A 71 3.96 2.80 5.98
N ALA A 72 4.80 1.90 5.49
CA ALA A 72 6.09 1.58 6.11
C ALA A 72 7.01 2.81 6.22
N LEU A 73 7.12 3.61 5.15
CA LEU A 73 7.92 4.84 5.16
C LEU A 73 7.43 5.85 6.22
N LEU A 74 6.12 6.06 6.31
CA LEU A 74 5.56 7.01 7.29
C LEU A 74 5.73 6.52 8.72
N ARG A 75 5.60 5.20 8.97
CA ARG A 75 5.87 4.59 10.27
C ARG A 75 7.33 4.76 10.69
N ALA A 76 8.26 4.51 9.77
CA ALA A 76 9.69 4.70 10.02
C ALA A 76 9.99 6.15 10.36
N LEU A 77 9.56 7.10 9.51
CA LEU A 77 9.79 8.53 9.76
C LEU A 77 9.15 9.02 11.07
N THR A 78 7.95 8.52 11.42
CA THR A 78 7.30 8.87 12.70
C THR A 78 8.15 8.40 13.89
N THR A 79 8.63 7.15 13.83
CA THR A 79 9.47 6.55 14.87
C THR A 79 10.77 7.34 15.05
N GLU A 80 11.43 7.65 13.93
CA GLU A 80 12.69 8.41 13.95
C GLU A 80 12.47 9.83 14.53
N VAL A 81 11.38 10.52 14.15
CA VAL A 81 11.11 11.88 14.66
C VAL A 81 10.91 11.87 16.17
N ILE A 82 10.20 10.87 16.71
CA ILE A 82 9.99 10.74 18.15
C ILE A 82 11.31 10.40 18.85
N ARG A 83 12.13 9.52 18.26
CA ARG A 83 13.43 9.10 18.80
C ARG A 83 14.43 10.24 18.92
N HIS A 84 14.57 11.04 17.87
CA HIS A 84 15.61 12.08 17.80
C HIS A 84 15.10 13.49 18.07
N GLY A 85 13.78 13.70 18.06
CA GLY A 85 13.15 15.02 18.19
C GLY A 85 13.27 15.91 16.94
N ARG A 86 14.26 15.67 16.08
CA ARG A 86 14.54 16.49 14.88
C ARG A 86 15.12 15.69 13.74
N ILE A 87 14.57 15.84 12.53
CA ILE A 87 15.05 15.14 11.32
C ILE A 87 14.99 16.02 10.08
N LYS A 88 16.02 15.92 9.23
CA LYS A 88 16.07 16.53 7.91
C LYS A 88 15.52 15.57 6.84
N THR A 89 14.43 15.95 6.17
CA THR A 89 13.79 15.16 5.11
C THR A 89 13.38 16.05 3.91
N THR A 90 12.65 15.51 2.94
CA THR A 90 12.06 16.32 1.87
C THR A 90 10.78 17.00 2.36
N LEU A 91 10.48 18.18 1.82
CA LEU A 91 9.31 18.99 2.21
C LEU A 91 7.99 18.20 2.15
N ILE A 92 7.82 17.39 1.10
CA ILE A 92 6.60 16.61 0.88
C ILE A 92 6.46 15.53 1.95
N ARG A 93 7.57 14.85 2.30
CA ARG A 93 7.57 13.82 3.36
C ARG A 93 7.32 14.46 4.72
N ALA A 94 7.99 15.56 5.05
CA ALA A 94 7.80 16.28 6.31
C ALA A 94 6.33 16.69 6.53
N LYS A 95 5.69 17.26 5.50
CA LYS A 95 4.26 17.62 5.57
C LYS A 95 3.33 16.42 5.78
N ALA A 96 3.65 15.28 5.19
CA ALA A 96 2.86 14.06 5.36
C ALA A 96 3.04 13.44 6.75
N VAL A 97 4.27 13.42 7.25
CA VAL A 97 4.63 12.84 8.57
C VAL A 97 4.01 13.63 9.72
N ARG A 98 3.89 14.95 9.60
CA ARG A 98 3.29 15.83 10.63
C ARG A 98 1.98 15.28 11.19
N LYS A 99 1.06 14.86 10.33
CA LYS A 99 -0.25 14.30 10.75
C LYS A 99 -0.08 13.08 11.67
N HIS A 100 0.88 12.21 11.36
CA HIS A 100 1.09 10.98 12.11
C HIS A 100 1.79 11.24 13.44
N VAL A 101 2.79 12.11 13.47
CA VAL A 101 3.50 12.47 14.71
C VAL A 101 2.55 13.22 15.66
N ASP A 102 1.80 14.20 15.17
CA ASP A 102 0.84 14.94 16.00
C ASP A 102 -0.21 14.00 16.64
N HIS A 103 -0.66 12.99 15.88
CA HIS A 103 -1.56 11.98 16.38
C HIS A 103 -0.94 11.09 17.46
N MET A 104 0.33 10.67 17.31
CA MET A 104 1.02 9.88 18.34
C MET A 104 1.19 10.66 19.65
N ILE A 105 1.48 11.97 19.58
CA ILE A 105 1.60 12.81 20.77
C ILE A 105 0.23 12.99 21.44
N THR A 106 -0.83 13.16 20.65
CA THR A 106 -2.21 13.23 21.18
C THR A 106 -2.56 11.95 21.94
N LEU A 107 -2.29 10.78 21.37
CA LEU A 107 -2.49 9.49 22.06
C LEU A 107 -1.65 9.38 23.34
N GLY A 108 -0.43 9.93 23.33
CA GLY A 108 0.46 10.01 24.49
C GLY A 108 -0.15 10.83 25.64
N LYS A 109 -0.76 11.97 25.31
CA LYS A 109 -1.46 12.84 26.30
C LYS A 109 -2.65 12.13 26.94
N ASP A 110 -3.41 11.34 26.19
CA ASP A 110 -4.59 10.63 26.73
C ASP A 110 -4.22 9.55 27.75
N GLY A 111 -3.04 8.93 27.64
CA GLY A 111 -2.54 7.95 28.63
C GLY A 111 -3.24 6.59 28.68
N SER A 112 -4.41 6.44 28.04
CA SER A 112 -5.27 5.25 28.15
C SER A 112 -4.62 3.96 27.61
N LEU A 113 -5.06 2.80 28.12
CA LEU A 113 -4.61 1.49 27.64
C LEU A 113 -4.92 1.30 26.14
N HIS A 114 -6.06 1.82 25.68
CA HIS A 114 -6.44 1.76 24.27
C HIS A 114 -5.47 2.59 23.41
N SER A 115 -5.13 3.81 23.84
CA SER A 115 -4.18 4.69 23.17
C SER A 115 -2.79 4.06 23.09
N ARG A 116 -2.31 3.40 24.14
CA ARG A 116 -1.03 2.65 24.10
C ARG A 116 -1.04 1.51 23.08
N ARG A 117 -2.13 0.73 23.00
CA ARG A 117 -2.24 -0.36 22.00
C ARG A 117 -2.23 0.19 20.57
N GLN A 118 -2.89 1.31 20.32
CA GLN A 118 -2.86 1.98 19.02
C GLN A 118 -1.44 2.47 18.66
N ALA A 119 -0.74 3.10 19.61
CA ALA A 119 0.63 3.57 19.40
C ALA A 119 1.60 2.41 19.10
N LEU A 120 1.51 1.31 19.85
CA LEU A 120 2.30 0.08 19.63
C LEU A 120 2.02 -0.57 18.27
N ALA A 121 0.80 -0.44 17.74
CA ALA A 121 0.48 -0.94 16.40
C ALA A 121 1.17 -0.13 15.28
N TRP A 122 1.56 1.11 15.55
CA TRP A 122 2.16 2.02 14.57
C TRP A 122 3.68 2.14 14.69
N VAL A 123 4.20 2.46 15.87
CA VAL A 123 5.63 2.65 16.14
C VAL A 123 6.34 1.29 16.22
N TYR A 124 7.61 1.23 15.80
CA TYR A 124 8.37 -0.04 15.81
C TYR A 124 8.92 -0.40 17.20
N ASP A 125 9.37 0.59 17.96
CA ASP A 125 10.04 0.37 19.24
C ASP A 125 9.09 0.49 20.43
N LYS A 126 9.00 -0.58 21.24
CA LYS A 126 8.16 -0.60 22.44
C LYS A 126 8.64 0.38 23.50
N ASN A 127 9.95 0.40 23.76
CA ASN A 127 10.57 1.27 24.77
C ASN A 127 10.34 2.76 24.47
N LEU A 128 10.36 3.13 23.18
CA LEU A 128 10.10 4.50 22.74
C LEU A 128 8.65 4.91 23.02
N VAL A 129 7.70 3.98 22.85
CA VAL A 129 6.30 4.24 23.19
C VAL A 129 6.17 4.49 24.70
N HIS A 130 6.79 3.68 25.56
CA HIS A 130 6.76 3.92 27.00
C HIS A 130 7.30 5.32 27.35
N ALA A 131 8.49 5.67 26.86
CA ALA A 131 9.08 6.99 27.08
C ALA A 131 8.22 8.15 26.55
N LEU A 132 7.53 7.96 25.42
CA LEU A 132 6.61 8.97 24.88
C LEU A 132 5.42 9.20 25.81
N PHE A 133 4.82 8.15 26.36
CA PHE A 133 3.67 8.27 27.25
C PHE A 133 4.03 8.89 28.60
N ASP A 134 5.27 8.68 29.06
CA ASP A 134 5.75 9.26 30.31
C ASP A 134 6.10 10.76 30.12
N ALA A 135 6.73 11.13 29.00
CA ALA A 135 7.19 12.52 28.77
C ALA A 135 6.16 13.45 28.10
N ALA A 136 5.19 12.90 27.34
CA ALA A 136 4.21 13.71 26.60
C ALA A 136 3.29 14.60 27.46
N PRO A 137 2.70 14.13 28.58
CA PRO A 137 1.79 14.97 29.37
C PRO A 137 2.52 16.18 29.97
N ASP A 138 3.75 16.00 30.45
CA ASP A 138 4.54 17.08 31.04
C ASP A 138 4.99 18.10 30.00
N ARG A 139 5.41 17.65 28.80
CA ARG A 139 5.92 18.54 27.75
C ARG A 139 4.84 19.27 26.96
N TYR A 140 3.68 18.65 26.75
CA TYR A 140 2.64 19.14 25.84
C TYR A 140 1.27 19.34 26.50
N GLY A 141 1.18 19.27 27.83
CA GLY A 141 -0.06 19.41 28.58
C GLY A 141 -0.88 20.64 28.16
N ASP A 142 -0.23 21.81 28.14
CA ASP A 142 -0.86 23.10 27.88
C ASP A 142 -1.24 23.35 26.41
N ARG A 143 -0.74 22.51 25.48
CA ARG A 143 -0.89 22.73 24.03
C ARG A 143 -1.97 21.84 23.44
N GLU A 144 -2.99 22.43 22.82
CA GLU A 144 -4.11 21.71 22.20
C GLU A 144 -3.78 21.12 20.80
N GLY A 145 -2.64 21.48 20.20
CA GLY A 145 -2.21 20.88 18.93
C GLY A 145 -1.01 21.57 18.28
N GLY A 146 -0.61 21.04 17.11
CA GLY A 146 0.53 21.55 16.35
C GLY A 146 1.85 21.33 17.07
N TYR A 147 2.15 20.07 17.36
CA TYR A 147 3.34 19.67 18.12
C TYR A 147 4.60 19.64 17.27
N CYS A 148 4.45 19.50 15.94
CA CYS A 148 5.57 19.53 15.01
C CYS A 148 5.68 20.85 14.27
N ARG A 149 6.91 21.35 14.13
CA ARG A 149 7.28 22.43 13.23
C ARG A 149 7.97 21.87 11.98
N VAL A 150 7.67 22.45 10.82
CA VAL A 150 8.35 22.12 9.55
C VAL A 150 9.05 23.36 9.04
N LEU A 151 10.38 23.36 9.13
CA LEU A 151 11.25 24.42 8.65
C LEU A 151 11.78 24.07 7.26
N ARG A 152 11.75 25.03 6.33
CA ARG A 152 12.31 24.81 4.99
C ARG A 152 13.81 25.07 5.01
N THR A 153 14.55 24.30 4.23
CA THR A 153 16.01 24.44 4.11
C THR A 153 16.39 24.58 2.63
N MET A 154 17.66 24.87 2.36
CA MET A 154 18.23 24.85 1.02
C MET A 154 17.90 23.51 0.32
N PRO A 155 17.49 23.53 -0.97
CA PRO A 155 17.33 22.31 -1.75
C PRO A 155 18.61 21.48 -1.78
N ARG A 156 18.44 20.17 -1.99
CA ARG A 156 19.55 19.23 -2.12
C ARG A 156 20.28 19.46 -3.44
N GLN A 157 21.60 19.39 -3.39
CA GLN A 157 22.46 19.45 -4.58
C GLN A 157 22.30 18.18 -5.42
N GLY A 158 22.19 18.32 -6.74
CA GLY A 158 22.01 17.21 -7.69
C GLY A 158 20.56 17.05 -8.17
N ASP A 159 19.63 16.70 -7.28
CA ASP A 159 18.21 16.44 -7.64
C ASP A 159 17.28 17.65 -7.41
N ASN A 160 17.82 18.77 -6.91
CA ASN A 160 17.09 19.99 -6.53
C ASN A 160 15.85 19.71 -5.65
N ALA A 161 15.88 18.64 -4.87
CA ALA A 161 14.75 18.28 -4.02
C ALA A 161 14.59 19.32 -2.89
N LYS A 162 13.39 19.87 -2.75
CA LYS A 162 13.06 20.81 -1.66
C LYS A 162 13.19 20.09 -0.31
N MET A 163 14.17 20.51 0.49
CA MET A 163 14.42 19.94 1.80
C MET A 163 13.67 20.70 2.91
N ALA A 164 13.40 20.00 4.00
CA ALA A 164 12.82 20.57 5.20
C ALA A 164 13.30 19.80 6.43
N VAL A 165 13.38 20.49 7.56
CA VAL A 165 13.61 19.89 8.87
C VAL A 165 12.27 19.84 9.60
N ILE A 166 11.92 18.65 10.11
CA ILE A 166 10.80 18.46 11.03
C ILE A 166 11.35 18.38 12.44
N GLU A 167 10.77 19.16 13.36
CA GLU A 167 11.17 19.21 14.76
C GLU A 167 9.95 19.20 15.67
N LEU A 168 10.10 18.56 16.83
CA LEU A 168 9.16 18.64 17.94
C LEU A 168 9.37 19.97 18.68
N VAL A 169 8.27 20.63 19.01
CA VAL A 169 8.25 21.93 19.72
C VAL A 169 8.39 21.76 21.22
#